data_AF-H3A674-F1
#
_entry.id   AF-H3A674-F1
#
_cell.length_a   1.000
_cell.length_b   1.000
_cell.length_c   1.000
_cell.angle_alpha   90.00
_cell.angle_beta   90.00
_cell.angle_gamma   90.00
#
_symmetry.space_group_name_H-M   'P 1'
#
loop_
_entity.id
_entity.type
_entity.pdbx_description
1 polymer ?
#
loop_
_entity_poly.entity_id
_entity_poly.type
_entity_poly.pdbx_seq_one_letter_code
_entity_poly.pdbx_strand_id
1 'polypeptide(L)'
;TVDKSPKVDINEGSDVTLTCTSHGNPPVSYTWLEHKGGKWFEKGAESKLTLEKVTRQDSGEFYCRASNDLGKVTSRPTIINVNYPPKVVIAEVNPEGDAQEGNDITLSCSSDGDPAATYTWIKKNFEEGSESTLYLKNVTSKDSGDYYCRAGNELGRKDSSKISINITYAPRNTVVLLDSITVKGDNVTLACKTDSNPPAEITWYKNGIQYTESADRTLQLYNISIQDSDNYSCVATNVLGNSASEDVSLN
;
A
#
# COMPACT_ATOMS: atom_id res chain seq x y z
N THR A 1 37.64 25.23 -19.54
CA THR A 1 36.92 23.95 -19.49
C THR A 1 36.31 23.82 -18.11
N VAL A 2 35.01 23.51 -18.00
CA VAL A 2 34.34 23.33 -16.70
C VAL A 2 34.89 22.04 -16.11
N ASP A 3 35.90 22.19 -15.27
CA ASP A 3 36.59 21.11 -14.60
C ASP A 3 35.70 20.66 -13.44
N LYS A 4 34.88 19.63 -13.73
CA LYS A 4 33.84 19.09 -12.84
C LYS A 4 34.49 18.66 -11.52
N SER A 5 33.92 19.10 -10.41
CA SER A 5 34.26 18.62 -9.08
C SER A 5 34.25 17.08 -9.03
N PRO A 6 35.23 16.42 -8.39
CA PRO A 6 35.20 14.97 -8.24
C PRO A 6 33.93 14.56 -7.49
N LYS A 7 33.16 13.66 -8.10
CA LYS A 7 31.97 13.04 -7.51
C LYS A 7 32.33 11.62 -7.09
N VAL A 8 32.00 11.25 -5.86
CA VAL A 8 32.18 9.92 -5.31
C VAL A 8 30.80 9.36 -4.98
N ASP A 9 30.33 8.42 -5.79
CA ASP A 9 29.13 7.63 -5.52
C ASP A 9 29.53 6.40 -4.71
N ILE A 10 28.95 6.24 -3.51
CA ILE A 10 29.28 5.14 -2.60
C ILE A 10 28.04 4.59 -1.93
N ASN A 11 27.99 3.29 -1.66
CA ASN A 11 26.85 2.67 -1.00
C ASN A 11 26.89 2.87 0.52
N GLU A 12 25.73 3.13 1.12
CA GLU A 12 25.54 3.24 2.57
C GLU A 12 26.15 2.03 3.31
N GLY A 13 26.86 2.29 4.40
CA GLY A 13 27.58 1.29 5.20
C GLY A 13 29.00 0.98 4.72
N SER A 14 29.43 1.53 3.58
CA SER A 14 30.81 1.41 3.08
C SER A 14 31.75 2.44 3.72
N ASP A 15 33.05 2.27 3.54
CA ASP A 15 34.06 3.24 3.97
C ASP A 15 34.59 4.04 2.76
N VAL A 16 34.82 5.34 2.94
CA VAL A 16 35.44 6.20 1.93
C VAL A 16 36.62 6.96 2.53
N THR A 17 37.74 7.00 1.81
CA THR A 17 38.89 7.83 2.18
C THR A 17 39.11 8.91 1.14
N LEU A 18 38.97 10.16 1.56
CA LEU A 18 39.37 11.33 0.79
C LEU A 18 40.84 11.65 1.06
N THR A 19 41.58 12.04 0.03
CA THR A 19 42.99 12.41 0.14
C THR A 19 43.22 13.82 -0.36
N CYS A 20 44.04 14.58 0.36
CA CYS A 20 44.40 15.94 0.01
C CYS A 20 45.92 16.09 -0.01
N THR A 21 46.42 16.79 -1.03
CA THR A 21 47.84 17.04 -1.23
C THR A 21 48.05 18.50 -1.60
N SER A 22 48.98 19.16 -0.93
CA SER A 22 49.42 20.51 -1.26
C SER A 22 50.91 20.67 -1.01
N HIS A 23 51.55 21.53 -1.80
CA HIS A 23 52.96 21.85 -1.66
C HIS A 23 53.09 23.24 -1.07
N GLY A 24 53.74 23.35 0.09
CA GLY A 24 54.03 24.62 0.72
C GLY A 24 55.33 24.55 1.51
N ASN A 25 56.04 25.69 1.55
CA ASN A 25 57.21 25.90 2.38
C ASN A 25 57.00 27.20 3.17
N PRO A 26 56.88 27.18 4.51
CA PRO A 26 56.96 26.02 5.41
C PRO A 26 55.89 24.95 5.15
N PRO A 27 56.08 23.70 5.62
CA PRO A 27 55.11 22.61 5.45
C PRO A 27 53.69 23.01 5.86
N VAL A 28 52.70 22.54 5.12
CA VAL A 28 51.29 22.87 5.36
C VAL A 28 50.64 21.89 6.33
N SER A 29 49.71 22.41 7.13
CA SER A 29 48.72 21.61 7.86
C SER A 29 47.43 21.49 7.04
N TYR A 30 46.64 20.45 7.30
CA TYR A 30 45.37 20.22 6.61
C TYR A 30 44.17 20.43 7.53
N THR A 31 43.03 20.78 6.96
CA THR A 31 41.73 20.77 7.63
C THR A 31 40.67 20.35 6.63
N TRP A 32 39.93 19.30 6.94
CA TRP A 32 38.77 18.88 6.17
C TRP A 32 37.51 19.58 6.68
N LEU A 33 36.71 20.04 5.74
CA LEU A 33 35.52 20.84 5.97
C LEU A 33 34.36 20.21 5.20
N GLU A 34 33.25 19.92 5.88
CA GLU A 34 31.96 19.59 5.24
C GLU A 34 31.10 20.85 5.17
N HIS A 35 30.54 21.13 4.00
CA HIS A 35 29.54 22.19 3.84
C HIS A 35 28.15 21.57 3.68
N LYS A 36 27.28 21.80 4.66
CA LYS A 36 25.92 21.23 4.69
C LYS A 36 24.91 22.21 5.28
N GLY A 37 23.81 22.44 4.56
CA GLY A 37 22.74 23.35 5.01
C GLY A 37 23.21 24.80 5.24
N GLY A 38 24.17 25.28 4.44
CA GLY A 38 24.76 26.62 4.57
C GLY A 38 25.72 26.79 5.75
N LYS A 39 26.11 25.70 6.42
CA LYS A 39 27.05 25.68 7.54
C LYS A 39 28.28 24.85 7.22
N TRP A 40 29.39 25.21 7.86
CA TRP A 40 30.69 24.55 7.72
C TRP A 40 31.00 23.75 8.99
N PHE A 41 31.45 22.52 8.81
CA PHE A 41 31.82 21.60 9.90
C PHE A 41 33.23 21.05 9.67
N GLU A 42 34.09 21.15 10.67
CA GLU A 42 35.42 20.51 10.59
C GLU A 42 35.29 18.99 10.82
N LYS A 43 35.93 18.20 9.95
CA LYS A 43 35.85 16.73 9.95
C LYS A 43 37.16 16.02 10.25
N GLY A 44 38.29 16.71 10.09
CA GLY A 44 39.61 16.13 10.35
C GLY A 44 40.74 17.10 10.04
N ALA A 45 41.95 16.80 10.50
CA ALA A 45 43.13 17.67 10.35
C ALA A 45 44.30 17.00 9.60
N GLU A 46 44.13 15.76 9.16
CA GLU A 46 45.16 15.00 8.44
C GLU A 46 45.05 15.17 6.92
N SER A 47 46.08 14.74 6.19
CA SER A 47 46.06 14.72 4.72
C SER A 47 45.06 13.72 4.14
N LYS A 48 44.53 12.82 4.97
CA LYS A 48 43.45 11.88 4.63
C LYS A 48 42.27 12.07 5.58
N LEU A 49 41.05 11.97 5.05
CA LEU A 49 39.83 11.87 5.82
C LEU A 49 39.16 10.54 5.49
N THR A 50 38.99 9.67 6.47
CA THR A 50 38.21 8.45 6.32
C THR A 50 36.86 8.63 6.98
N LEU A 51 35.79 8.39 6.22
CA LEU A 51 34.43 8.23 6.74
C LEU A 51 34.13 6.73 6.74
N GLU A 52 33.99 6.16 7.93
CA GLU A 52 33.68 4.74 8.11
C GLU A 52 32.17 4.54 8.19
N LYS A 53 31.66 3.46 7.58
CA LYS A 53 30.25 3.08 7.56
C LYS A 53 29.33 4.24 7.25
N VAL A 54 29.56 4.88 6.11
CA VAL A 54 28.85 6.09 5.69
C VAL A 54 27.35 5.90 5.74
N THR A 55 26.66 6.92 6.20
CA THR A 55 25.20 7.01 6.25
C THR A 55 24.70 7.94 5.16
N ARG A 56 23.41 7.87 4.81
CA ARG A 56 22.82 8.85 3.87
C ARG A 56 22.98 10.32 4.31
N GLN A 57 23.22 10.55 5.59
CA GLN A 57 23.51 11.87 6.12
C GLN A 57 24.93 12.36 5.78
N ASP A 58 25.84 11.50 5.32
CA ASP A 58 27.19 11.89 4.93
C ASP A 58 27.28 12.37 3.46
N SER A 59 26.16 12.35 2.73
CA SER A 59 26.05 13.01 1.43
C SER A 59 26.22 14.52 1.57
N GLY A 60 27.12 15.09 0.78
CA GLY A 60 27.45 16.52 0.87
C GLY A 60 28.74 16.89 0.15
N GLU A 61 29.16 18.14 0.35
CA GLU A 61 30.37 18.71 -0.23
C GLU A 61 31.50 18.73 0.80
N PHE A 62 32.62 18.10 0.46
CA PHE A 62 33.81 18.05 1.29
C PHE A 62 34.94 18.86 0.67
N TYR A 63 35.58 19.68 1.49
CA TYR A 63 36.64 20.60 1.10
C TYR A 63 37.87 20.30 1.94
N CYS A 64 39.03 20.36 1.31
CA CYS A 64 40.30 20.35 2.02
C CYS A 64 40.89 21.76 2.04
N ARG A 65 41.27 22.24 3.21
CA ARG A 65 42.01 23.49 3.40
C ARG A 65 43.44 23.15 3.80
N ALA A 66 44.41 23.64 3.03
CA ALA A 66 45.83 23.59 3.36
C ALA A 66 46.29 24.97 3.84
N SER A 67 47.06 25.01 4.92
CA SER A 67 47.53 26.27 5.52
C SER A 67 48.93 26.19 6.10
N ASN A 68 49.66 27.30 6.04
CA ASN A 68 50.88 27.55 6.80
C ASN A 68 50.91 29.03 7.25
N ASP A 69 52.03 29.47 7.82
CA ASP A 69 52.18 30.84 8.33
C ASP A 69 52.12 31.92 7.25
N LEU A 70 52.24 31.54 5.97
CA LEU A 70 52.22 32.46 4.83
C LEU A 70 50.82 32.59 4.21
N GLY A 71 49.92 31.63 4.45
CA GLY A 71 48.57 31.69 3.87
C GLY A 71 47.77 30.41 3.97
N LYS A 72 46.57 30.46 3.37
CA LYS A 72 45.60 29.35 3.34
C LYS A 72 44.99 29.22 1.95
N VAL A 73 44.79 27.99 1.50
CA VAL A 73 44.10 27.67 0.25
C VAL A 73 43.08 26.55 0.50
N THR A 74 41.89 26.67 -0.10
CA THR A 74 40.83 25.66 -0.02
C THR A 74 40.64 25.02 -1.39
N SER A 75 40.49 23.70 -1.42
CA SER A 75 40.24 22.93 -2.64
C SER A 75 38.87 23.24 -3.23
N ARG A 76 38.64 22.78 -4.47
CA ARG A 76 37.27 22.59 -4.97
C ARG A 76 36.56 21.49 -4.14
N PRO A 77 35.22 21.50 -4.09
CA PRO A 77 34.50 20.46 -3.37
C PRO A 77 34.70 19.10 -4.01
N THR A 78 34.78 18.06 -3.18
CA THR A 78 34.48 16.69 -3.55
C THR A 78 33.05 16.40 -3.13
N ILE A 79 32.20 15.98 -4.06
CA ILE A 79 30.80 15.68 -3.78
C ILE A 79 30.71 14.20 -3.42
N ILE A 80 30.36 13.90 -2.17
CA ILE A 80 30.02 12.53 -1.78
C ILE A 80 28.52 12.36 -1.95
N ASN A 81 28.13 11.34 -2.71
CA ASN A 81 26.76 10.89 -2.85
C ASN A 81 26.65 9.47 -2.29
N VAL A 82 25.93 9.32 -1.18
CA VAL A 82 25.71 8.03 -0.55
C VAL A 82 24.42 7.42 -1.09
N ASN A 83 24.55 6.35 -1.87
CA ASN A 83 23.45 5.60 -2.45
C ASN A 83 22.91 4.58 -1.44
N TYR A 84 21.59 4.42 -1.39
CA TYR A 84 20.92 3.48 -0.49
C TYR A 84 19.61 2.94 -1.10
N PRO A 85 19.23 1.70 -0.77
CA PRO A 85 17.96 1.14 -1.24
C PRO A 85 16.75 1.78 -0.54
N PRO A 86 15.55 1.65 -1.12
CA PRO A 86 14.27 1.94 -0.47
C PRO A 86 14.18 1.21 0.88
N LYS A 87 14.11 1.94 1.99
CA LYS A 87 14.02 1.32 3.34
C LYS A 87 12.63 1.36 3.95
N VAL A 88 11.95 2.49 3.82
CA VAL A 88 10.62 2.73 4.37
C VAL A 88 9.69 2.99 3.21
N VAL A 89 8.82 2.03 2.93
CA VAL A 89 7.84 2.10 1.84
C VAL A 89 6.46 2.27 2.45
N ILE A 90 5.83 3.38 2.11
CA ILE A 90 4.53 3.77 2.63
C ILE A 90 3.54 3.66 1.48
N ALA A 91 2.46 2.93 1.72
CA ALA A 91 1.34 2.81 0.81
C ALA A 91 0.11 3.37 1.51
N GLU A 92 -0.67 4.17 0.79
CA GLU A 92 -1.86 4.87 1.28
C GLU A 92 -3.03 4.69 0.30
N VAL A 93 -4.25 4.84 0.81
CA VAL A 93 -5.50 4.74 0.04
C VAL A 93 -6.31 6.01 0.23
N ASN A 94 -6.89 6.50 -0.87
CA ASN A 94 -7.78 7.66 -0.86
C ASN A 94 -9.00 7.41 -1.76
N PRO A 95 -10.25 7.58 -1.26
CA PRO A 95 -10.59 7.91 0.14
C PRO A 95 -10.23 6.78 1.11
N GLU A 96 -9.98 7.12 2.38
CA GLU A 96 -9.77 6.13 3.43
C GLU A 96 -11.08 5.40 3.78
N GLY A 97 -10.97 4.13 4.16
CA GLY A 97 -12.10 3.30 4.59
C GLY A 97 -12.72 2.45 3.48
N ASP A 98 -13.96 2.04 3.70
CA ASP A 98 -14.73 1.24 2.74
C ASP A 98 -15.14 2.10 1.54
N ALA A 99 -15.00 1.56 0.34
CA ALA A 99 -15.44 2.22 -0.89
C ALA A 99 -16.70 1.54 -1.43
N GLN A 100 -17.62 2.32 -1.98
CA GLN A 100 -18.82 1.78 -2.63
C GLN A 100 -18.52 1.37 -4.08
N GLU A 101 -19.08 0.25 -4.53
CA GLU A 101 -19.04 -0.19 -5.93
C GLU A 101 -19.53 0.93 -6.85
N GLY A 102 -18.76 1.18 -7.92
CA GLY A 102 -18.97 2.29 -8.84
C GLY A 102 -18.13 3.54 -8.57
N ASN A 103 -17.53 3.67 -7.38
CA ASN A 103 -16.69 4.82 -7.04
C ASN A 103 -15.24 4.67 -7.54
N ASP A 104 -14.48 5.76 -7.49
CA ASP A 104 -13.05 5.78 -7.80
C ASP A 104 -12.23 5.76 -6.50
N ILE A 105 -11.12 5.01 -6.51
CA ILE A 105 -10.14 4.93 -5.43
C ILE A 105 -8.75 5.17 -6.02
N THR A 106 -7.90 5.85 -5.27
CA THR A 106 -6.49 6.07 -5.61
C THR A 106 -5.61 5.44 -4.55
N LEU A 107 -4.64 4.63 -4.96
CA LEU A 107 -3.58 4.13 -4.09
C LEU A 107 -2.29 4.87 -4.42
N SER A 108 -1.60 5.38 -3.39
CA SER A 108 -0.33 6.10 -3.54
C SER A 108 0.78 5.41 -2.76
N CYS A 109 1.95 5.36 -3.36
CA CYS A 109 3.12 4.73 -2.79
C CYS A 109 4.31 5.69 -2.81
N SER A 110 5.06 5.71 -1.70
CA SER A 110 6.26 6.52 -1.57
C SER A 110 7.35 5.78 -0.80
N SER A 111 8.60 6.08 -1.12
CA SER A 111 9.76 5.63 -0.38
C SER A 111 10.92 6.61 -0.54
N ASP A 112 11.78 6.68 0.48
CA ASP A 112 13.09 7.32 0.40
C ASP A 112 14.14 6.30 -0.09
N GLY A 113 14.82 6.62 -1.19
CA GLY A 113 15.84 5.82 -1.85
C GLY A 113 16.68 6.67 -2.80
N ASP A 114 17.99 6.41 -2.85
CA ASP A 114 18.90 7.05 -3.82
C ASP A 114 19.75 5.95 -4.51
N PRO A 115 19.63 5.74 -5.83
CA PRO A 115 18.77 6.47 -6.77
C PRO A 115 17.27 6.33 -6.47
N ALA A 116 16.48 7.28 -7.00
CA ALA A 116 15.03 7.31 -6.82
C ALA A 116 14.38 5.96 -7.18
N ALA A 117 13.43 5.53 -6.33
CA ALA A 117 12.78 4.24 -6.47
C ALA A 117 11.77 4.21 -7.63
N THR A 118 11.67 3.06 -8.28
CA THR A 118 10.50 2.68 -9.09
C THR A 118 9.52 1.88 -8.25
N TYR A 119 8.26 1.83 -8.69
CA TYR A 119 7.16 1.27 -7.90
C TYR A 119 6.41 0.19 -8.67
N THR A 120 5.83 -0.75 -7.94
CA THR A 120 4.94 -1.76 -8.51
C THR A 120 3.85 -2.09 -7.48
N TRP A 121 2.59 -2.01 -7.89
CA TRP A 121 1.45 -2.40 -7.08
C TRP A 121 1.14 -3.88 -7.30
N ILE A 122 0.93 -4.62 -6.22
CA ILE A 122 0.67 -6.05 -6.25
C ILE A 122 -0.60 -6.39 -5.46
N LYS A 123 -1.45 -7.21 -6.07
CA LYS A 123 -2.63 -7.83 -5.45
C LYS A 123 -2.61 -9.34 -5.71
N LYS A 124 -2.76 -10.16 -4.66
CA LYS A 124 -2.76 -11.64 -4.78
C LYS A 124 -1.56 -12.21 -5.58
N ASN A 125 -0.39 -11.58 -5.47
CA ASN A 125 0.83 -11.87 -6.23
C ASN A 125 0.84 -11.49 -7.71
N PHE A 126 -0.17 -10.79 -8.21
CA PHE A 126 -0.22 -10.24 -9.57
C PHE A 126 0.04 -8.74 -9.56
N GLU A 127 0.76 -8.26 -10.58
CA GLU A 127 1.03 -6.84 -10.76
C GLU A 127 -0.22 -6.12 -11.29
N GLU A 128 -0.61 -5.04 -10.61
CA GLU A 128 -1.77 -4.21 -10.95
C GLU A 128 -1.35 -2.87 -11.58
N GLY A 129 -0.09 -2.46 -11.39
CA GLY A 129 0.45 -1.24 -11.98
C GLY A 129 1.93 -1.01 -11.63
N SER A 130 2.62 -0.20 -12.43
CA SER A 130 4.08 0.05 -12.33
C SER A 130 4.45 1.50 -11.99
N GLU A 131 3.47 2.29 -11.59
CA GLU A 131 3.65 3.70 -11.21
C GLU A 131 3.55 3.86 -9.69
N SER A 132 3.99 5.01 -9.16
CA SER A 132 3.82 5.33 -7.73
C SER A 132 2.34 5.43 -7.33
N THR A 133 1.47 5.75 -8.28
CA THR A 133 0.03 5.89 -8.07
C THR A 133 -0.74 4.88 -8.92
N LEU A 134 -1.65 4.13 -8.30
CA LEU A 134 -2.61 3.25 -8.97
C LEU A 134 -4.01 3.84 -8.87
N TYR A 135 -4.65 4.07 -10.01
CA TYR A 135 -6.02 4.57 -10.10
C TYR A 135 -6.98 3.42 -10.37
N LEU A 136 -7.83 3.10 -9.40
CA LEU A 136 -8.91 2.13 -9.54
C LEU A 136 -10.21 2.91 -9.79
N LYS A 137 -10.67 2.93 -11.05
CA LYS A 137 -11.89 3.67 -11.43
C LYS A 137 -13.08 2.74 -11.52
N ASN A 138 -14.26 3.24 -11.13
CA ASN A 138 -15.51 2.48 -11.18
C ASN A 138 -15.33 1.07 -10.59
N VAL A 139 -14.89 1.03 -9.33
CA VAL A 139 -14.48 -0.19 -8.65
C VAL A 139 -15.63 -1.19 -8.53
N THR A 140 -15.28 -2.46 -8.58
CA THR A 140 -16.21 -3.60 -8.46
C THR A 140 -15.86 -4.44 -7.25
N SER A 141 -16.77 -5.33 -6.84
CA SER A 141 -16.49 -6.35 -5.81
C SER A 141 -15.18 -7.15 -6.02
N LYS A 142 -14.67 -7.28 -7.26
CA LYS A 142 -13.40 -7.96 -7.57
C LYS A 142 -12.18 -7.16 -7.16
N ASP A 143 -12.32 -5.85 -7.01
CA ASP A 143 -11.26 -4.93 -6.60
C ASP A 143 -11.00 -4.99 -5.08
N SER A 144 -11.88 -5.62 -4.30
CA SER A 144 -11.60 -5.94 -2.90
C SER A 144 -10.36 -6.83 -2.72
N GLY A 145 -9.66 -6.64 -1.62
CA GLY A 145 -8.53 -7.47 -1.18
C GLY A 145 -7.34 -6.66 -0.68
N ASP A 146 -6.26 -7.38 -0.37
CA ASP A 146 -5.02 -6.76 0.10
C ASP A 146 -4.13 -6.35 -1.08
N TYR A 147 -3.75 -5.08 -1.08
CA TYR A 147 -2.77 -4.50 -1.98
C TYR A 147 -1.50 -4.16 -1.20
N TYR A 148 -0.36 -4.26 -1.85
CA TYR A 148 0.88 -3.68 -1.33
C TYR A 148 1.70 -3.12 -2.48
N CYS A 149 2.57 -2.18 -2.16
CA CYS A 149 3.48 -1.58 -3.11
C CYS A 149 4.89 -2.09 -2.88
N ARG A 150 5.61 -2.39 -3.96
CA ARG A 150 7.03 -2.71 -3.97
C ARG A 150 7.79 -1.51 -4.52
N ALA A 151 8.67 -0.93 -3.72
CA ALA A 151 9.63 0.08 -4.17
C ALA A 151 10.99 -0.57 -4.43
N GLY A 152 11.68 -0.16 -5.50
CA GLY A 152 12.98 -0.72 -5.86
C GLY A 152 13.91 0.26 -6.57
N ASN A 153 15.21 0.11 -6.33
CA ASN A 153 16.26 0.69 -7.16
C ASN A 153 17.34 -0.38 -7.42
N GLU A 154 18.45 0.02 -8.05
CA GLU A 154 19.56 -0.89 -8.37
C GLU A 154 20.25 -1.51 -7.14
N LEU A 155 20.05 -0.94 -5.94
CA LEU A 155 20.63 -1.42 -4.69
C LEU A 155 19.74 -2.37 -3.91
N GLY A 156 18.44 -2.42 -4.21
CA GLY A 156 17.53 -3.29 -3.49
C GLY A 156 16.06 -2.96 -3.69
N ARG A 157 15.23 -3.78 -3.04
CA ARG A 157 13.76 -3.67 -3.09
C ARG A 157 13.16 -3.84 -1.70
N LYS A 158 12.04 -3.19 -1.47
CA LYS A 158 11.28 -3.29 -0.23
C LYS A 158 9.79 -3.22 -0.52
N ASP A 159 9.03 -4.06 0.17
CA ASP A 159 7.56 -4.06 0.11
C ASP A 159 7.01 -3.21 1.26
N SER A 160 5.93 -2.47 0.98
CA SER A 160 5.13 -1.78 1.99
C SER A 160 4.37 -2.77 2.86
N SER A 161 3.78 -2.27 3.95
CA SER A 161 2.67 -2.97 4.59
C SER A 161 1.50 -3.14 3.60
N LYS A 162 0.68 -4.17 3.82
CA LYS A 162 -0.54 -4.38 3.04
C LYS A 162 -1.61 -3.38 3.46
N ILE A 163 -2.38 -2.89 2.49
CA ILE A 163 -3.61 -2.14 2.68
C ILE A 163 -4.77 -3.03 2.24
N SER A 164 -5.76 -3.21 3.10
CA SER A 164 -6.98 -3.95 2.75
C SER A 164 -8.01 -2.99 2.17
N ILE A 165 -8.42 -3.26 0.92
CA ILE A 165 -9.50 -2.54 0.26
C ILE A 165 -10.77 -3.36 0.38
N ASN A 166 -11.83 -2.75 0.89
CA ASN A 166 -13.15 -3.36 1.01
C ASN A 166 -14.16 -2.59 0.14
N ILE A 167 -14.66 -3.25 -0.91
CA ILE A 167 -15.70 -2.69 -1.78
C ILE A 167 -17.08 -3.15 -1.32
N THR A 168 -17.91 -2.20 -0.94
CA THR A 168 -19.29 -2.40 -0.47
C THR A 168 -20.30 -2.19 -1.59
N TYR A 169 -21.39 -2.95 -1.59
CA TYR A 169 -22.45 -2.94 -2.58
C TYR A 169 -23.78 -3.43 -1.98
N ALA A 170 -24.89 -2.96 -2.56
CA ALA A 170 -26.23 -3.40 -2.17
C ALA A 170 -26.45 -4.89 -2.50
N PRO A 171 -27.39 -5.57 -1.83
CA PRO A 171 -27.68 -6.97 -2.10
C PRO A 171 -28.14 -7.16 -3.55
N ARG A 172 -27.72 -8.24 -4.19
CA ARG A 172 -28.11 -8.62 -5.55
C ARG A 172 -28.14 -10.13 -5.72
N ASN A 173 -28.74 -10.59 -6.82
CA ASN A 173 -28.89 -12.02 -7.12
C ASN A 173 -29.56 -12.80 -5.97
N THR A 174 -30.57 -12.19 -5.34
CA THR A 174 -31.28 -12.80 -4.21
C THR A 174 -32.17 -13.93 -4.71
N VAL A 175 -32.02 -15.12 -4.13
CA VAL A 175 -32.75 -16.34 -4.51
C VAL A 175 -33.12 -17.16 -3.29
N VAL A 176 -34.27 -17.82 -3.34
CA VAL A 176 -34.67 -18.84 -2.37
C VAL A 176 -34.33 -20.21 -2.93
N LEU A 177 -33.63 -21.02 -2.14
CA LEU A 177 -33.33 -22.42 -2.44
C LEU A 177 -34.20 -23.33 -1.58
N LEU A 178 -34.78 -24.35 -2.22
CA LEU A 178 -35.51 -25.43 -1.58
C LEU A 178 -34.66 -26.69 -1.59
N ASP A 179 -34.41 -27.28 -0.42
CA ASP A 179 -33.43 -28.38 -0.28
C ASP A 179 -33.92 -29.74 -0.82
N SER A 180 -35.23 -29.96 -1.05
CA SER A 180 -35.74 -31.23 -1.60
C SER A 180 -37.22 -31.18 -2.03
N ILE A 181 -37.69 -32.26 -2.68
CA ILE A 181 -39.13 -32.53 -2.90
C ILE A 181 -39.74 -32.95 -1.56
N THR A 182 -40.79 -32.27 -1.14
CA THR A 182 -41.34 -32.39 0.22
C THR A 182 -42.67 -33.11 0.19
N VAL A 183 -42.89 -34.07 1.10
CA VAL A 183 -44.20 -34.70 1.32
C VAL A 183 -44.80 -34.25 2.64
N LYS A 184 -46.13 -34.40 2.76
CA LYS A 184 -46.86 -34.03 3.99
C LYS A 184 -46.24 -34.70 5.22
N GLY A 185 -45.94 -33.90 6.23
CA GLY A 185 -45.31 -34.34 7.49
C GLY A 185 -43.79 -34.17 7.54
N ASP A 186 -43.14 -33.75 6.44
CA ASP A 186 -41.71 -33.46 6.42
C ASP A 186 -41.37 -32.13 7.12
N ASN A 187 -40.08 -31.95 7.37
CA ASN A 187 -39.52 -30.65 7.76
C ASN A 187 -38.77 -30.07 6.57
N VAL A 188 -39.05 -28.82 6.23
CA VAL A 188 -38.50 -28.13 5.06
C VAL A 188 -37.64 -26.98 5.51
N THR A 189 -36.48 -26.82 4.88
CA THR A 189 -35.65 -25.63 5.05
C THR A 189 -35.59 -24.88 3.72
N LEU A 190 -36.03 -23.64 3.74
CA LEU A 190 -35.84 -22.68 2.66
C LEU A 190 -34.63 -21.81 3.01
N ALA A 191 -33.68 -21.67 2.09
CA ALA A 191 -32.48 -20.86 2.29
C ALA A 191 -32.48 -19.65 1.36
N CYS A 192 -32.40 -18.45 1.92
CA CYS A 192 -32.24 -17.22 1.15
C CYS A 192 -30.75 -16.94 0.92
N LYS A 193 -30.32 -16.97 -0.35
CA LYS A 193 -28.96 -16.62 -0.76
C LYS A 193 -28.97 -15.29 -1.50
N THR A 194 -28.01 -14.44 -1.19
CA THR A 194 -27.83 -13.12 -1.79
C THR A 194 -26.34 -12.77 -1.82
N ASP A 195 -25.91 -12.04 -2.83
CA ASP A 195 -24.57 -11.47 -2.94
C ASP A 195 -24.60 -10.05 -2.38
N SER A 196 -23.96 -9.80 -1.24
CA SER A 196 -24.01 -8.50 -0.56
C SER A 196 -22.76 -8.23 0.27
N ASN A 197 -22.33 -6.97 0.30
CA ASN A 197 -21.31 -6.49 1.24
C ASN A 197 -21.62 -5.05 1.69
N PRO A 198 -21.89 -4.78 2.98
CA PRO A 198 -21.89 -5.70 4.11
C PRO A 198 -22.94 -6.83 4.00
N PRO A 199 -22.84 -7.89 4.82
CA PRO A 199 -23.84 -8.94 4.90
C PRO A 199 -25.26 -8.37 5.09
N ALA A 200 -26.20 -8.83 4.27
CA ALA A 200 -27.60 -8.38 4.33
C ALA A 200 -28.38 -9.08 5.44
N GLU A 201 -29.34 -8.36 6.01
CA GLU A 201 -30.43 -8.88 6.84
C GLU A 201 -31.52 -9.45 5.94
N ILE A 202 -32.12 -10.57 6.34
CA ILE A 202 -33.13 -11.29 5.55
C ILE A 202 -34.51 -11.13 6.18
N THR A 203 -35.49 -10.77 5.37
CA THR A 203 -36.92 -10.76 5.74
C THR A 203 -37.68 -11.72 4.84
N TRP A 204 -38.38 -12.68 5.43
CA TRP A 204 -39.19 -13.66 4.69
C TRP A 204 -40.61 -13.15 4.45
N TYR A 205 -41.21 -13.63 3.37
CA TYR A 205 -42.58 -13.35 2.97
C TYR A 205 -43.29 -14.65 2.61
N LYS A 206 -44.53 -14.79 3.06
CA LYS A 206 -45.46 -15.88 2.72
C LYS A 206 -46.68 -15.25 2.05
N ASN A 207 -46.93 -15.56 0.79
CA ASN A 207 -47.97 -14.93 -0.04
C ASN A 207 -47.93 -13.39 -0.02
N GLY A 208 -46.71 -12.81 -0.06
CA GLY A 208 -46.50 -11.36 -0.03
C GLY A 208 -46.69 -10.70 1.34
N ILE A 209 -47.01 -11.46 2.39
CA ILE A 209 -47.12 -10.97 3.77
C ILE A 209 -45.83 -11.31 4.51
N GLN A 210 -45.25 -10.33 5.21
CA GLN A 210 -44.04 -10.52 5.99
C GLN A 210 -44.22 -11.65 7.01
N TYR A 211 -43.34 -12.65 6.92
CA TYR A 211 -43.30 -13.81 7.79
C TYR A 211 -42.29 -13.55 8.90
N THR A 212 -42.78 -13.31 10.12
CA THR A 212 -41.96 -12.83 11.25
C THR A 212 -41.33 -13.93 12.10
N GLU A 213 -41.56 -15.20 11.78
CA GLU A 213 -41.07 -16.32 12.62
C GLU A 213 -39.60 -16.72 12.35
N SER A 214 -38.95 -16.16 11.32
CA SER A 214 -37.50 -16.32 11.11
C SER A 214 -36.86 -15.02 10.61
N ALA A 215 -35.87 -14.53 11.36
CA ALA A 215 -34.95 -13.47 10.95
C ALA A 215 -33.62 -14.02 10.41
N ASP A 216 -33.51 -15.34 10.33
CA ASP A 216 -32.30 -16.01 9.87
C ASP A 216 -32.31 -16.18 8.35
N ARG A 217 -31.13 -16.45 7.78
CA ARG A 217 -30.97 -16.77 6.34
C ARG A 217 -31.74 -18.03 5.92
N THR A 218 -32.27 -18.77 6.87
CA THR A 218 -33.08 -19.97 6.65
C THR A 218 -34.45 -19.85 7.30
N LEU A 219 -35.48 -20.24 6.56
CA LEU A 219 -36.83 -20.44 7.07
C LEU A 219 -37.06 -21.94 7.22
N GLN A 220 -37.30 -22.39 8.45
CA GLN A 220 -37.60 -23.78 8.76
C GLN A 220 -39.10 -23.95 8.98
N LEU A 221 -39.71 -24.82 8.19
CA LEU A 221 -41.11 -25.22 8.32
C LEU A 221 -41.14 -26.66 8.84
N TYR A 222 -41.85 -26.89 9.94
CA TYR A 222 -41.90 -28.19 10.59
C TYR A 222 -43.25 -28.86 10.38
N ASN A 223 -43.24 -30.18 10.15
CA ASN A 223 -44.46 -30.98 9.97
C ASN A 223 -45.40 -30.36 8.93
N ILE A 224 -44.87 -30.08 7.73
CA ILE A 224 -45.58 -29.30 6.71
C ILE A 224 -46.92 -29.95 6.31
N SER A 225 -47.91 -29.09 6.09
CA SER A 225 -49.27 -29.44 5.75
C SER A 225 -49.73 -28.73 4.47
N ILE A 226 -50.96 -29.00 4.03
CA ILE A 226 -51.53 -28.30 2.87
C ILE A 226 -51.70 -26.79 3.10
N GLN A 227 -51.66 -26.33 4.37
CA GLN A 227 -51.71 -24.90 4.73
C GLN A 227 -50.34 -24.21 4.59
N ASP A 228 -49.29 -24.98 4.34
CA ASP A 228 -47.94 -24.47 4.08
C ASP A 228 -47.63 -24.40 2.59
N SER A 229 -48.57 -24.91 1.76
CA SER A 229 -48.48 -24.87 0.30
C SER A 229 -48.78 -23.47 -0.22
N ASP A 230 -47.78 -22.61 -0.12
CA ASP A 230 -47.85 -21.19 -0.41
C ASP A 230 -46.60 -20.73 -1.16
N ASN A 231 -46.62 -19.48 -1.61
CA ASN A 231 -45.45 -18.85 -2.21
C ASN A 231 -44.58 -18.21 -1.15
N TYR A 232 -43.30 -18.59 -1.14
CA TYR A 232 -42.30 -18.03 -0.25
C TYR A 232 -41.29 -17.20 -1.04
N SER A 233 -41.01 -16.00 -0.54
CA SER A 233 -39.94 -15.14 -1.06
C SER A 233 -39.17 -14.51 0.09
N CYS A 234 -37.98 -13.99 -0.20
CA CYS A 234 -37.18 -13.26 0.77
C CYS A 234 -36.71 -11.93 0.19
N VAL A 235 -36.55 -10.94 1.08
CA VAL A 235 -35.93 -9.65 0.78
C VAL A 235 -34.66 -9.54 1.61
N ALA A 236 -33.53 -9.35 0.92
CA ALA A 236 -32.24 -9.06 1.52
C ALA A 236 -32.03 -7.54 1.57
N THR A 237 -31.66 -7.00 2.73
CA THR A 237 -31.44 -5.55 2.93
C THR A 237 -30.11 -5.29 3.62
N ASN A 238 -29.33 -4.33 3.13
CA ASN A 238 -28.19 -3.76 3.85
C ASN A 238 -28.26 -2.22 3.80
N VAL A 239 -27.24 -1.54 4.35
CA VAL A 239 -27.19 -0.07 4.42
C VAL A 239 -27.18 0.64 3.06
N LEU A 240 -26.90 -0.09 1.96
CA LEU A 240 -26.81 0.45 0.60
C LEU A 240 -28.07 0.18 -0.24
N GLY A 241 -28.96 -0.72 0.20
CA GLY A 241 -30.18 -1.02 -0.52
C GLY A 241 -30.74 -2.41 -0.23
N ASN A 242 -31.61 -2.89 -1.10
CA ASN A 242 -32.25 -4.19 -0.98
C ASN A 242 -32.36 -4.93 -2.32
N SER A 243 -32.61 -6.24 -2.22
CA SER A 243 -32.97 -7.10 -3.36
C SER A 243 -33.93 -8.19 -2.91
N ALA A 244 -34.98 -8.40 -3.68
CA ALA A 244 -35.98 -9.44 -3.45
C ALA A 244 -35.69 -10.68 -4.33
N SER A 245 -36.03 -11.86 -3.84
CA SER A 245 -36.11 -13.07 -4.65
C SER A 245 -37.40 -13.12 -5.47
N GLU A 246 -37.43 -13.98 -6.48
CA GLU A 246 -38.69 -14.48 -7.03
C GLU A 246 -39.42 -15.36 -6.00
N ASP A 247 -40.71 -15.58 -6.21
CA ASP A 247 -41.53 -16.49 -5.40
C ASP A 247 -41.17 -17.95 -5.71
N VAL A 248 -41.00 -18.75 -4.66
CA VAL A 248 -40.87 -20.20 -4.73
C VAL A 248 -42.12 -20.83 -4.14
N SER A 249 -42.86 -21.59 -4.95
CA SER A 249 -44.04 -22.32 -4.50
C SER A 249 -43.65 -23.61 -3.78
N LEU A 250 -44.13 -23.78 -2.55
CA LEU A 250 -44.14 -25.06 -1.87
C LEU A 250 -45.46 -25.76 -2.24
N ASN A 251 -45.38 -26.95 -2.85
CA ASN A 251 -46.56 -27.71 -3.32
C ASN A 251 -46.73 -29.02 -2.55
#